data_AF-A0A8T1A9L6-F1
#
_entry.id   AF-A0A8T1A9L6-F1
#
_cell.length_a   1.000
_cell.length_b   1.000
_cell.length_c   1.000
_cell.angle_alpha   90.00
_cell.angle_beta   90.00
_cell.angle_gamma   90.00
#
_symmetry.space_group_name_H-M   'P 1'
#
loop_
_entity.id
_entity.type
_entity.pdbx_description
1 polymer ?
#
loop_
_entity_poly.entity_id
_entity_poly.type
_entity_poly.pdbx_seq_one_letter_code
_entity_poly.pdbx_strand_id
1 'polypeptide(L)'
;MCGYVSTIEAFLLFELMLFITNLAMTAWFFFLSCAAPDLNVAYPVSVVSILFFVVFAGFVITKEQIPDYLIWIYWINPMAWGVRALAVNQYTDSSFDTCVYNGVDYCATYNMTMGEYSLTTFEVPTEKFWLWYGMVFMAAAVPRM
;
A
#
# COMPACT_ATOMS: atom_id res chain seq x y z
N MET A 1 3.85 14.04 -13.34
CA MET A 1 3.64 13.04 -14.42
C MET A 1 2.40 12.17 -14.20
N CYS A 2 1.85 12.02 -12.98
CA CYS A 2 0.61 11.24 -12.76
C CYS A 2 -0.57 12.02 -12.13
N GLY A 3 -0.45 13.34 -11.94
CA GLY A 3 -1.52 14.16 -11.33
C GLY A 3 -1.68 14.00 -9.81
N TYR A 4 -0.66 13.48 -9.12
CA TYR A 4 -0.60 13.37 -7.66
C TYR A 4 -0.44 14.72 -6.96
N VAL A 5 -0.66 14.74 -5.64
CA VAL A 5 -0.56 15.92 -4.79
C VAL A 5 0.80 16.59 -4.98
N SER A 6 0.81 17.90 -5.26
CA SER A 6 2.02 18.64 -5.63
C SER A 6 2.80 19.22 -4.44
N THR A 7 2.41 18.90 -3.20
CA THR A 7 3.10 19.37 -2.01
C THR A 7 4.41 18.60 -1.81
N ILE A 8 5.48 19.31 -1.39
CA ILE A 8 6.80 18.70 -1.16
C ILE A 8 6.71 17.64 -0.05
N GLU A 9 5.90 17.90 0.98
CA GLU A 9 5.67 16.97 2.08
C GLU A 9 5.05 15.65 1.59
N ALA A 10 3.97 15.70 0.80
CA ALA A 10 3.34 14.50 0.28
C ALA A 10 4.28 13.73 -0.66
N PHE A 11 5.10 14.42 -1.45
CA PHE A 11 6.11 13.80 -2.29
C PHE A 11 7.20 13.08 -1.48
N LEU A 12 7.76 13.72 -0.44
CA LEU A 12 8.79 13.10 0.39
C LEU A 12 8.25 11.91 1.18
N LEU A 13 7.01 12.00 1.70
CA LEU A 13 6.34 10.87 2.34
C LEU A 13 6.08 9.72 1.35
N PHE A 14 5.67 10.04 0.13
CA PHE A 14 5.48 9.06 -0.94
C PHE A 14 6.80 8.31 -1.23
N GLU A 15 7.89 9.04 -1.45
CA GLU A 15 9.20 8.46 -1.73
C GLU A 15 9.73 7.63 -0.55
N LEU A 16 9.58 8.14 0.68
CA LEU A 16 9.98 7.41 1.89
C LEU A 16 9.24 6.08 2.02
N MET A 17 7.92 6.06 1.77
CA MET A 17 7.13 4.83 1.84
C MET A 17 7.51 3.82 0.76
N LEU A 18 7.79 4.29 -0.46
CA LEU A 18 8.31 3.43 -1.51
C LEU A 18 9.68 2.84 -1.14
N PHE A 19 10.57 3.67 -0.61
CA PHE A 19 11.90 3.25 -0.19
C PHE A 19 11.86 2.17 0.90
N ILE A 20 11.06 2.39 1.96
CA ILE A 20 10.92 1.41 3.06
C ILE A 20 10.27 0.11 2.55
N THR A 21 9.24 0.20 1.69
CA THR A 21 8.61 -0.98 1.10
C THR A 21 9.61 -1.78 0.25
N ASN A 22 10.44 -1.09 -0.53
CA ASN A 22 11.48 -1.73 -1.34
C ASN A 22 12.54 -2.41 -0.47
N LEU A 23 12.94 -1.79 0.64
CA LEU A 23 13.90 -2.36 1.59
C LEU A 23 13.34 -3.62 2.27
N ALA A 24 12.07 -3.61 2.67
CA ALA A 24 11.39 -4.77 3.23
C ALA A 24 11.32 -5.94 2.22
N MET A 25 10.98 -5.66 0.96
CA MET A 25 10.96 -6.68 -0.10
C MET A 25 12.36 -7.21 -0.42
N THR A 26 13.37 -6.35 -0.38
CA THR A 26 14.77 -6.75 -0.57
C THR A 26 15.23 -7.68 0.55
N ALA A 27 14.90 -7.37 1.81
CA ALA A 27 15.16 -8.24 2.94
C ALA A 27 14.46 -9.60 2.81
N TRP A 28 13.23 -9.63 2.31
CA TRP A 28 12.52 -10.87 2.00
C TRP A 28 13.23 -11.72 0.93
N PHE A 29 13.71 -11.11 -0.15
CA PHE A 29 14.44 -11.84 -1.18
C PHE A 29 15.81 -12.36 -0.70
N PHE A 30 16.49 -11.61 0.18
CA PHE A 30 17.69 -12.11 0.85
C PHE A 30 17.38 -13.31 1.74
N PHE A 31 16.29 -13.25 2.50
CA PHE A 31 15.84 -14.37 3.31
C PHE A 31 15.59 -15.63 2.47
N LEU A 32 14.86 -15.50 1.35
CA LEU A 32 14.63 -16.61 0.43
C LEU A 32 15.92 -17.14 -0.20
N SER A 33 16.86 -16.26 -0.54
CA SER A 33 18.14 -16.64 -1.12
C SER A 33 19.00 -17.43 -0.14
N CYS A 34 18.97 -17.09 1.15
CA CYS A 34 19.68 -17.84 2.19
C CYS A 34 18.98 -19.16 2.55
N ALA A 35 17.66 -19.23 2.43
CA ALA A 35 16.87 -20.43 2.73
C ALA A 35 16.89 -21.47 1.59
N ALA A 36 17.13 -21.04 0.36
CA ALA A 36 17.16 -21.92 -0.80
C ALA A 36 18.52 -22.64 -0.96
N PRO A 37 18.53 -23.87 -1.49
CA PRO A 37 19.76 -24.64 -1.70
C PRO A 37 20.61 -24.09 -2.86
N ASP A 38 19.96 -23.51 -3.88
CA ASP A 38 20.63 -22.93 -5.05
C ASP A 38 19.74 -21.89 -5.76
N LEU A 39 20.33 -21.14 -6.69
CA LEU A 39 19.66 -20.05 -7.41
C LEU A 39 18.53 -20.51 -8.35
N ASN A 40 18.59 -21.74 -8.87
CA ASN A 40 17.52 -22.27 -9.72
C ASN A 40 16.24 -22.53 -8.92
N VAL A 41 16.34 -22.71 -7.61
CA VAL A 41 15.21 -22.78 -6.69
C VAL A 41 14.84 -21.39 -6.15
N ALA A 42 15.83 -20.59 -5.74
CA ALA A 42 15.60 -19.28 -5.12
C ALA A 42 14.82 -18.32 -6.05
N TYR A 43 15.19 -18.28 -7.34
CA TYR A 43 14.57 -17.37 -8.31
C TYR A 43 13.07 -17.62 -8.53
N PRO A 44 12.61 -18.82 -8.95
CA PRO A 44 11.19 -19.06 -9.17
C PRO A 44 10.37 -18.90 -7.88
N VAL A 45 10.91 -19.32 -6.72
CA VAL A 45 10.24 -19.12 -5.43
C VAL A 45 10.06 -17.64 -5.12
N SER A 46 11.07 -16.81 -5.39
CA SER A 46 10.98 -15.35 -5.21
C SER A 46 9.92 -14.73 -6.12
N VAL A 47 9.87 -15.13 -7.39
CA VAL A 47 8.86 -14.66 -8.37
C VAL A 47 7.44 -15.06 -7.96
N VAL A 48 7.23 -16.29 -7.49
CA VAL A 48 5.92 -16.71 -6.98
C VAL A 48 5.54 -15.94 -5.72
N SER A 49 6.51 -15.69 -4.82
CA SER A 49 6.26 -14.96 -3.57
C SER A 49 5.87 -13.50 -3.82
N ILE A 50 6.49 -12.81 -4.79
CA ILE A 50 6.14 -11.42 -5.12
C ILE A 50 4.73 -11.34 -5.72
N LEU A 51 4.36 -12.29 -6.60
CA LEU A 51 3.00 -12.36 -7.15
C LEU A 51 1.96 -12.51 -6.03
N PHE A 52 2.26 -13.37 -5.05
CA PHE A 52 1.40 -13.56 -3.89
C PHE A 52 1.21 -12.25 -3.11
N PHE A 53 2.29 -11.54 -2.78
CA PHE A 53 2.20 -10.26 -2.10
C PHE A 53 1.46 -9.18 -2.91
N VAL A 54 1.61 -9.14 -4.24
CA VAL A 54 0.88 -8.17 -5.08
C VAL A 54 -0.61 -8.45 -5.08
N VAL A 55 -1.03 -9.72 -5.20
CA VAL A 55 -2.45 -10.10 -5.21
C VAL A 55 -3.12 -9.72 -3.88
N PHE A 56 -2.46 -9.97 -2.76
CA PHE A 56 -2.96 -9.66 -1.41
C PHE A 56 -2.54 -8.27 -0.92
N ALA A 57 -2.17 -7.34 -1.81
CA ALA A 57 -1.78 -5.98 -1.42
C ALA A 57 -2.99 -5.06 -1.10
N GLY A 58 -4.22 -5.50 -1.37
CA GLY A 58 -5.43 -4.69 -1.15
C GLY A 58 -5.88 -3.84 -2.35
N PHE A 59 -5.23 -3.98 -3.51
CA PHE A 59 -5.63 -3.32 -4.76
C PHE A 59 -6.26 -4.29 -5.77
N VAL A 60 -5.66 -5.48 -5.97
CA VAL A 60 -6.19 -6.51 -6.88
C VAL A 60 -7.39 -7.22 -6.24
N ILE A 61 -7.22 -7.62 -4.99
CA ILE A 61 -8.27 -8.16 -4.13
C ILE A 61 -8.41 -7.17 -2.97
N THR A 62 -9.59 -6.60 -2.79
CA THR A 62 -9.87 -5.70 -1.66
C THR A 62 -9.95 -6.51 -0.36
N LYS A 63 -9.77 -5.85 0.78
CA LYS A 63 -9.63 -6.51 2.09
C LYS A 63 -10.85 -7.37 2.44
N GLU A 64 -12.06 -6.93 2.14
CA GLU A 64 -13.33 -7.62 2.42
C GLU A 64 -13.56 -8.82 1.51
N GLN A 65 -12.94 -8.84 0.33
CA GLN A 65 -12.98 -10.00 -0.57
C GLN A 65 -12.03 -11.12 -0.13
N ILE A 66 -11.11 -10.86 0.80
CA ILE A 66 -10.19 -11.87 1.34
C ILE A 66 -10.96 -12.71 2.38
N PRO A 67 -11.02 -14.04 2.23
CA PRO A 67 -11.65 -14.90 3.22
C PRO A 67 -11.02 -14.70 4.61
N ASP A 68 -11.84 -14.71 5.67
CA ASP A 68 -11.41 -14.41 7.05
C ASP A 68 -10.20 -15.24 7.52
N TYR A 69 -10.09 -16.49 7.08
CA TYR A 69 -8.98 -17.37 7.43
C TYR A 69 -7.65 -17.03 6.72
N LEU A 70 -7.66 -16.18 5.68
CA LEU A 70 -6.49 -15.70 4.94
C LEU A 70 -6.15 -14.24 5.23
N ILE A 71 -6.95 -13.52 6.01
CA ILE A 71 -6.76 -12.08 6.25
C ILE A 71 -5.41 -11.74 6.88
N TRP A 72 -4.79 -12.68 7.60
CA TRP A 72 -3.46 -12.49 8.19
C TRP A 72 -2.37 -12.24 7.14
N ILE A 73 -2.52 -12.76 5.91
CA ILE A 73 -1.59 -12.51 4.80
C ILE A 73 -1.59 -11.03 4.45
N TYR A 74 -2.76 -10.39 4.43
CA TYR A 74 -2.89 -8.97 4.16
C TYR A 74 -2.17 -8.13 5.24
N TRP A 75 -2.22 -8.55 6.50
CA TRP A 75 -1.59 -7.82 7.61
C TRP A 75 -0.08 -8.00 7.72
N ILE A 76 0.48 -9.14 7.29
CA ILE A 76 1.94 -9.38 7.29
C ILE A 76 2.61 -8.82 6.02
N ASN A 77 1.84 -8.58 4.97
CA ASN A 77 2.35 -8.15 3.67
C ASN A 77 2.83 -6.69 3.67
N PRO A 78 4.15 -6.41 3.52
CA PRO A 78 4.67 -5.05 3.50
C PRO A 78 4.13 -4.22 2.34
N MET A 79 3.81 -4.82 1.19
CA MET A 79 3.20 -4.11 0.07
C MET A 79 1.79 -3.62 0.40
N ALA A 80 1.02 -4.37 1.19
CA ALA A 80 -0.31 -3.94 1.60
C ALA A 80 -0.26 -2.67 2.45
N TRP A 81 0.71 -2.58 3.36
CA TRP A 81 0.97 -1.39 4.15
C TRP A 81 1.48 -0.22 3.30
N GLY A 82 2.36 -0.49 2.34
CA GLY A 82 2.85 0.50 1.38
C GLY A 82 1.71 1.10 0.56
N VAL A 83 0.92 0.28 -0.12
CA VAL A 83 -0.24 0.72 -0.94
C VAL A 83 -1.22 1.53 -0.10
N ARG A 84 -1.60 1.02 1.08
CA ARG A 84 -2.52 1.73 1.99
C ARG A 84 -1.99 3.11 2.35
N ALA A 85 -0.72 3.20 2.75
CA ALA A 85 -0.14 4.46 3.16
C ALA A 85 0.00 5.45 2.00
N LEU A 86 0.40 4.99 0.82
CA LEU A 86 0.47 5.84 -0.36
C LEU A 86 -0.90 6.38 -0.74
N ALA A 87 -1.94 5.53 -0.71
CA ALA A 87 -3.31 5.95 -0.97
C ALA A 87 -3.78 7.03 0.03
N VAL A 88 -3.62 6.79 1.33
CA VAL A 88 -3.98 7.78 2.37
C VAL A 88 -3.20 9.09 2.20
N ASN A 89 -1.90 9.03 1.95
CA ASN A 89 -1.06 10.22 1.75
C ASN A 89 -1.53 11.08 0.57
N GLN A 90 -2.10 10.48 -0.47
CA GLN A 90 -2.57 11.21 -1.65
C GLN A 90 -4.02 11.68 -1.53
N TYR A 91 -4.95 10.78 -1.18
CA TYR A 91 -6.38 11.08 -1.25
C TYR A 91 -6.94 11.81 -0.02
N THR A 92 -6.14 12.01 1.03
CA THR A 92 -6.51 12.84 2.19
C THR A 92 -5.97 14.28 2.12
N ASP A 93 -5.42 14.67 0.97
CA ASP A 93 -5.03 16.05 0.70
C ASP A 93 -6.26 16.91 0.35
N SER A 94 -6.19 18.20 0.72
CA SER A 94 -7.24 19.18 0.44
C SER A 94 -7.63 19.30 -1.04
N SER A 95 -6.73 18.95 -1.95
CA SER A 95 -6.98 18.94 -3.40
C SER A 95 -8.06 17.94 -3.82
N PHE A 96 -8.27 16.88 -3.02
CA PHE A 96 -9.28 15.84 -3.25
C PHE A 96 -10.48 15.96 -2.30
N ASP A 97 -10.46 16.92 -1.39
CA ASP A 97 -11.57 17.27 -0.51
C ASP A 97 -12.57 18.19 -1.24
N THR A 98 -13.06 17.72 -2.38
CA THR A 98 -14.01 18.43 -3.24
C THR A 98 -15.20 17.55 -3.59
N CYS A 99 -16.38 18.16 -3.67
CA CYS A 99 -17.59 17.51 -4.14
C CYS A 99 -17.58 17.29 -5.66
N VAL A 100 -16.99 18.20 -6.43
CA VAL A 100 -16.96 18.12 -7.89
C VAL A 100 -15.54 17.94 -8.37
N TYR A 101 -15.28 16.84 -9.09
CA TYR A 101 -13.98 16.54 -9.68
C TYR A 101 -14.16 15.97 -11.09
N ASN A 102 -13.46 16.54 -12.08
CA ASN A 102 -13.58 16.19 -13.50
C ASN A 102 -15.04 16.11 -14.02
N GLY A 103 -15.91 17.01 -13.54
CA GLY A 103 -17.31 17.10 -13.99
C GLY A 103 -18.28 16.09 -13.34
N VAL A 104 -17.83 15.31 -12.35
CA VAL A 104 -18.67 14.41 -11.56
C VAL A 104 -18.89 14.99 -10.17
N ASP A 105 -20.16 15.02 -9.72
CA ASP A 105 -20.54 15.42 -8.36
C ASP A 105 -20.64 14.20 -7.43
N TYR A 106 -19.58 14.00 -6.63
CA TYR A 106 -19.45 12.91 -5.67
C TYR A 106 -20.34 13.10 -4.45
N CYS A 107 -20.55 14.36 -4.00
CA CYS A 107 -21.39 14.64 -2.84
C CYS A 107 -22.87 14.36 -3.16
N ALA A 108 -23.35 14.73 -4.35
CA ALA A 108 -24.72 14.45 -4.76
C ALA A 108 -24.98 12.95 -5.01
N THR A 109 -23.97 12.22 -5.52
CA THR A 109 -24.14 10.82 -5.93
C THR A 109 -23.86 9.82 -4.82
N TYR A 110 -22.80 10.05 -4.05
CA TYR A 110 -22.27 9.11 -3.06
C TYR A 110 -22.29 9.67 -1.63
N ASN A 111 -22.67 10.94 -1.44
CA ASN A 111 -22.64 11.61 -0.13
C ASN A 111 -21.25 11.61 0.53
N MET A 112 -20.19 11.64 -0.29
CA MET A 112 -18.79 11.65 0.10
C MET A 112 -17.99 12.58 -0.81
N THR A 113 -16.82 13.04 -0.36
CA THR A 113 -15.90 13.79 -1.24
C THR A 113 -15.14 12.85 -2.16
N MET A 114 -14.52 13.39 -3.21
CA MET A 114 -13.76 12.58 -4.18
C MET A 114 -12.67 11.73 -3.51
N GLY A 115 -11.92 12.31 -2.57
CA GLY A 115 -10.86 11.61 -1.84
C GLY A 115 -11.38 10.45 -0.97
N GLU A 116 -12.45 10.69 -0.22
CA GLU A 116 -13.09 9.67 0.62
C GLU A 116 -13.69 8.53 -0.20
N TYR A 117 -14.38 8.86 -1.30
CA TYR A 117 -14.90 7.87 -2.24
C TYR A 117 -13.79 7.00 -2.82
N SER A 118 -12.66 7.60 -3.22
CA SER A 118 -11.51 6.88 -3.78
C SER A 118 -10.90 5.89 -2.77
N LEU A 119 -10.79 6.29 -1.50
CA LEU A 119 -10.25 5.44 -0.44
C LEU A 119 -11.20 4.31 -0.05
N THR A 120 -12.48 4.62 0.11
CA THR A 120 -13.51 3.63 0.49
C THR A 120 -13.78 2.60 -0.60
N THR A 121 -13.64 2.95 -1.87
CA THR A 121 -13.74 2.00 -3.00
C THR A 121 -12.73 0.86 -2.88
N PHE A 122 -11.53 1.14 -2.36
CA PHE A 122 -10.49 0.14 -2.10
C PHE A 122 -10.44 -0.31 -0.62
N GLU A 123 -11.45 0.06 0.17
CA GLU A 123 -11.57 -0.27 1.60
C GLU A 123 -10.33 0.18 2.40
N VAL A 124 -9.70 1.25 1.94
CA VAL A 124 -8.57 1.88 2.61
C VAL A 124 -9.13 2.81 3.69
N PRO A 125 -8.67 2.70 4.94
CA PRO A 125 -9.11 3.61 6.00
C PRO A 125 -8.71 5.05 5.66
N THR A 126 -9.61 6.01 5.92
CA THR A 126 -9.41 7.43 5.57
C THR A 126 -8.54 8.18 6.57
N GLU A 127 -8.24 7.59 7.73
CA GLU A 127 -7.55 8.30 8.79
C GLU A 127 -6.02 8.31 8.61
N LYS A 128 -5.43 9.51 8.70
CA LYS A 128 -3.98 9.74 8.54
C LYS A 128 -3.10 9.00 9.56
N PHE A 129 -3.64 8.55 10.70
CA PHE A 129 -2.85 7.82 11.69
C PHE A 129 -2.33 6.48 11.15
N TRP A 130 -3.01 5.88 10.18
CA TRP A 130 -2.56 4.65 9.52
C TRP A 130 -1.22 4.81 8.78
N LEU A 131 -0.86 6.03 8.37
CA LEU A 131 0.46 6.34 7.80
C LEU A 131 1.57 6.03 8.81
N TRP A 132 1.39 6.49 10.05
CA TRP A 132 2.37 6.28 11.12
C TRP A 132 2.47 4.82 11.53
N TYR A 133 1.35 4.12 11.66
CA TYR A 133 1.38 2.67 11.93
C TYR A 133 2.05 1.88 10.81
N GLY A 134 1.78 2.23 9.55
CA GLY A 134 2.44 1.60 8.39
C GLY A 134 3.95 1.86 8.39
N MET A 135 4.38 3.09 8.65
CA MET A 135 5.81 3.43 8.77
C MET A 135 6.49 2.63 9.88
N VAL A 136 5.89 2.56 11.07
CA VAL A 136 6.46 1.82 12.21
C VAL A 136 6.51 0.32 11.93
N PHE A 137 5.44 -0.25 11.38
CA PHE A 137 5.39 -1.67 11.02
C PHE A 137 6.47 -2.02 9.99
N MET A 138 6.54 -1.26 8.90
CA MET A 138 7.51 -1.55 7.84
C MET A 138 8.94 -1.27 8.27
N ALA A 139 9.20 -0.23 9.08
CA ALA A 139 10.52 0.02 9.65
C ALA A 139 10.97 -1.09 10.63
N ALA A 140 10.04 -1.68 11.39
CA ALA A 140 10.32 -2.83 12.25
C ALA A 140 10.57 -4.12 11.45
N ALA A 141 9.96 -4.26 10.27
CA ALA A 141 10.15 -5.40 9.38
C ALA A 141 11.51 -5.38 8.66
N VAL A 142 12.18 -4.22 8.60
CA VAL A 142 13.53 -4.11 8.03
C VAL A 142 14.55 -4.66 9.04
N PRO A 143 15.31 -5.72 8.69
CA PRO A 143 16.33 -6.25 9.58
C PRO A 143 17.43 -5.20 9.79
N ARG A 144 17.80 -4.99 11.06
CA ARG A 144 19.01 -4.25 11.42
C ARG A 144 20.20 -5.16 11.08
N MET A 145 20.96 -4.81 10.05
CA MET A 145 22.25 -5.43 9.75
C MET A 145 23.25 -5.16 10.87
#